data_AF-A0A6A5R1G1-F1
#
_entry.id   AF-A0A6A5R1G1-F1
#
_cell.length_a   1.000
_cell.length_b   1.000
_cell.length_c   1.000
_cell.angle_alpha   90.00
_cell.angle_beta   90.00
_cell.angle_gamma   90.00
#
_symmetry.space_group_name_H-M   'P 1'
#
loop_
_entity.id
_entity.type
_entity.pdbx_description
1 polymer ?
#
loop_
_entity_poly.entity_id
_entity_poly.type
_entity_poly.pdbx_seq_one_letter_code
_entity_poly.pdbx_strand_id
1 'polypeptide(L)' 'MCFYERITFTVCGHDEKRLIRHCHFARNDPGHQCFGAWRYDREWTQGGSKCSSCVQAEQRAIRSGGSPDSHE' A
#
# COMPACT_ATOMS: atom_id res chain seq x y z
N MET A 1 -0.10 8.54 20.02
CA MET A 1 -0.94 8.34 18.83
C MET A 1 -0.06 8.08 17.61
N CYS A 2 -0.41 7.09 16.79
CA CYS A 2 0.22 6.87 15.49
C CYS A 2 -0.37 7.85 14.46
N PHE A 3 0.45 8.34 13.54
CA PHE A 3 0.00 9.24 12.47
C PHE A 3 0.15 8.52 11.15
N TYR A 4 -0.92 8.59 10.36
CA TYR A 4 -0.98 7.99 9.04
C TYR A 4 -1.20 9.05 7.98
N GLU A 5 -0.79 8.75 6.76
CA GLU A 5 -1.32 9.38 5.56
C GLU A 5 -2.30 8.44 4.87
N ARG A 6 -3.32 9.03 4.23
CA ARG A 6 -4.21 8.32 3.32
C ARG A 6 -3.90 8.75 1.89
N ILE A 7 -3.68 7.78 1.02
CA ILE A 7 -3.39 7.98 -0.39
C ILE A 7 -4.53 7.37 -1.19
N THR A 8 -5.25 8.20 -1.95
CA THR A 8 -6.29 7.71 -2.86
C THR A 8 -5.73 7.62 -4.27
N PHE A 9 -5.65 6.41 -4.82
CA PHE A 9 -5.13 6.17 -6.17
C PHE A 9 -6.25 6.30 -7.18
N THR A 10 -6.25 7.39 -7.96
CA THR A 10 -7.35 7.67 -8.89
C THR A 10 -7.42 6.69 -10.07
N VAL A 11 -6.30 6.02 -10.39
CA VAL A 11 -6.22 5.05 -11.50
C VAL A 11 -6.98 3.75 -11.20
N CYS A 12 -6.99 3.30 -9.94
CA CYS A 12 -7.65 2.06 -9.55
C CYS A 12 -8.79 2.26 -8.52
N GLY A 13 -9.00 3.47 -8.03
CA GLY A 13 -10.03 3.80 -7.06
C GLY A 13 -9.78 3.26 -5.63
N HIS A 14 -8.56 2.79 -5.35
CA HIS A 14 -8.22 2.22 -4.05
C HIS A 14 -7.55 3.24 -3.14
N ASP A 15 -7.74 3.06 -1.83
CA ASP A 15 -7.06 3.81 -0.79
C ASP A 15 -5.95 2.99 -0.14
N GLU A 16 -4.83 3.62 0.16
CA GLU A 16 -3.76 3.05 0.95
C GLU A 16 -3.50 3.90 2.19
N LYS A 17 -3.32 3.22 3.32
CA LYS A 17 -2.98 3.83 4.60
C LYS A 17 -1.51 3.58 4.89
N ARG A 18 -0.72 4.64 4.97
CA ARG A 18 0.71 4.55 5.25
C ARG A 18 1.06 5.21 6.57
N LEU A 19 1.80 4.50 7.43
CA LEU A 19 2.26 5.04 8.70
C LEU A 19 3.39 6.05 8.44
N ILE A 20 3.21 7.27 8.90
CA ILE A 20 4.22 8.34 8.78
C ILE A 20 4.93 8.61 10.11
N ARG A 21 4.29 8.28 11.24
CA ARG A 21 4.87 8.53 12.57
C ARG A 21 4.34 7.52 13.58
N HIS A 22 5.26 6.81 14.21
CA HIS A 22 4.98 5.90 15.31
C HIS A 22 4.54 6.68 16.56
N CYS A 23 3.67 6.09 17.37
CA CYS A 23 3.37 6.64 18.69
C CYS A 23 4.59 6.50 19.62
N HIS A 24 4.59 7.20 20.75
CA HIS A 24 5.71 7.15 21.71
C HIS A 24 6.04 5.72 22.17
N PHE A 25 5.02 4.88 22.37
CA PHE A 25 5.16 3.49 22.80
C PHE A 25 5.67 2.55 21.71
N ALA A 26 5.62 2.98 20.44
CA ALA A 26 5.90 2.14 19.27
C ALA A 26 7.26 2.39 18.63
N ARG A 27 8.07 3.31 19.18
CA ARG A 27 9.29 3.77 18.51
C ARG A 27 10.28 2.66 18.18
N ASN A 28 10.27 1.56 18.94
CA ASN A 28 11.17 0.41 18.79
C ASN A 28 10.42 -0.93 18.61
N ASP A 29 9.11 -0.93 18.37
CA ASP A 29 8.32 -2.16 18.24
C ASP A 29 7.72 -2.28 16.81
N PRO A 30 8.30 -3.14 15.94
CA PRO A 30 7.78 -3.40 14.60
C PRO A 30 6.37 -4.00 14.60
N GLY A 31 5.98 -4.67 15.70
CA GLY A 31 4.68 -5.31 15.88
C GLY A 31 3.62 -4.39 16.49
N HIS A 32 3.91 -3.10 16.68
CA HIS A 32 3.03 -2.21 17.42
C HIS A 32 1.65 -2.08 16.78
N GLN A 33 0.67 -2.76 17.38
CA GLN A 33 -0.73 -2.57 17.07
C GLN A 33 -1.25 -1.36 17.84
N CYS A 34 -1.38 -0.23 17.15
CA CYS A 34 -1.97 0.99 17.71
C CYS A 34 -3.48 0.71 17.97
N PHE A 35 -3.83 0.14 19.13
CA PHE A 35 -5.17 -0.33 19.56
C PHE A 35 -6.24 0.78 19.73
N GLY A 36 -6.16 1.87 18.97
CA GLY A 36 -7.23 2.89 18.90
C GLY A 36 -6.74 4.33 18.84
N ALA A 37 -5.49 4.62 19.22
CA ALA A 37 -4.95 5.98 19.14
C ALA A 37 -4.20 6.20 17.83
N TRP A 38 -4.93 6.48 16.75
CA TRP A 38 -4.36 6.92 15.47
C TRP A 38 -5.15 8.05 14.82
N ARG A 39 -4.51 8.82 13.93
CA ARG A 39 -5.17 9.82 13.09
C ARG A 39 -4.54 9.91 11.70
N TYR A 40 -5.31 10.43 10.74
CA TYR A 40 -4.74 10.92 9.49
C TYR A 40 -4.16 12.33 9.70
N ASP A 41 -2.91 12.50 9.30
CA ASP A 41 -2.20 13.78 9.33
C ASP A 41 -2.33 14.50 7.99
N ARG A 42 -2.40 13.72 6.90
CA ARG A 42 -2.61 14.21 5.54
C ARG A 42 -3.38 13.18 4.71
N GLU A 43 -4.20 13.71 3.81
CA GLU A 43 -4.93 12.93 2.81
C GLU A 43 -4.66 13.57 1.45
N TRP A 44 -4.25 12.75 0.48
CA TRP A 44 -3.92 13.25 -0.86
C TRP A 44 -4.20 12.19 -1.92
N THR A 45 -4.35 12.64 -3.16
CA THR A 45 -4.67 11.79 -4.31
C THR A 45 -3.42 11.56 -5.15
N GLN A 46 -3.17 10.31 -5.53
CA GLN A 46 -2.10 9.96 -6.45
C GLN A 46 -2.69 9.66 -7.83
N GLY A 47 -2.48 10.60 -8.75
CA GLY A 47 -2.74 10.41 -10.17
C GLY A 47 -1.54 9.78 -10.87
N GLY A 48 -1.80 8.85 -11.79
CA GLY A 48 -0.76 8.29 -12.68
C GLY A 48 -0.14 6.97 -12.24
N SER A 49 -0.48 6.44 -11.05
CA SER A 49 -0.07 5.11 -10.63
C SER A 49 -1.21 4.33 -10.00
N LYS A 50 -1.17 3.00 -10.11
CA LYS A 50 -2.04 2.08 -9.36
C LYS A 50 -1.49 1.85 -7.96
N CYS A 51 -2.33 1.40 -7.03
CA CYS A 51 -1.88 1.01 -5.69
C CYS A 51 -0.97 -0.23 -5.74
N SER A 52 -0.21 -0.46 -4.66
CA SER A 52 0.73 -1.58 -4.53
C SER A 52 0.07 -2.95 -4.77
N SER A 53 -1.16 -3.14 -4.29
CA SER A 53 -1.94 -4.37 -4.49
C SER A 53 -2.27 -4.62 -5.96
N CYS A 54 -2.73 -3.59 -6.69
CA CYS A 54 -3.03 -3.70 -8.11
C CYS A 54 -1.78 -3.97 -8.95
N VAL A 55 -0.66 -3.31 -8.61
CA VAL A 55 0.63 -3.57 -9.28
C VAL A 55 1.09 -5.00 -9.05
N GLN A 56 0.99 -5.51 -7.81
CA GLN A 56 1.34 -6.91 -7.52
C GLN A 56 0.41 -7.91 -8.21
N ALA A 57 -0.89 -7.63 -8.28
CA ALA A 57 -1.84 -8.49 -8.99
C ALA A 57 -1.51 -8.58 -10.49
N GLU A 58 -1.19 -7.45 -11.12
CA GLU A 58 -0.77 -7.36 -12.51
C GLU A 58 0.56 -8.11 -12.76
N GLN A 59 1.55 -7.92 -11.88
CA GLN A 59 2.82 -8.65 -11.94
C GLN A 59 2.63 -10.16 -11.79
N ARG A 60 1.73 -10.61 -10.89
CA ARG A 60 1.41 -12.03 -10.74
C ARG A 60 0.77 -12.58 -12.01
N ALA A 61 -0.19 -11.86 -12.60
CA ALA A 61 -0.87 -12.26 -13.83
C ALA A 61 0.11 -12.45 -15.01
N ILE A 62 1.06 -11.52 -15.18
CA ILE A 62 2.11 -11.59 -16.22
C ILE A 62 2.99 -12.84 -16.01
N ARG A 63 3.42 -13.09 -14.78
CA ARG A 63 4.29 -14.24 -14.45
C ARG A 63 3.60 -15.58 -14.62
N SER A 64 2.29 -15.65 -14.46
CA SER A 64 1.50 -16.86 -14.68
C SER A 64 1.16 -17.14 -16.15
N GLY A 65 1.44 -16.20 -17.08
CA GLY A 65 0.99 -16.26 -18.47
C GLY A 65 2.08 -16.37 -19.54
N GLY A 66 3.32 -16.76 -19.20
CA GLY A 66 4.45 -16.74 -20.15
C GLY A 66 5.29 -18.01 -20.18
N SER A 67 4.84 -19.03 -20.92
CA SER A 67 5.72 -19.90 -21.71
C SER A 67 5.39 -19.63 -23.18
N PRO A 68 6.28 -19.05 -23.99
CA PRO A 68 6.13 -19.13 -25.43
C PRO A 68 6.44 -20.57 -25.86
N ASP A 69 5.56 -21.10 -26.69
CA ASP A 69 5.65 -22.38 -27.39
C ASP A 69 7.07 -22.65 -27.92
N SER A 70 7.68 -23.74 -27.46
CA SER A 70 8.82 -24.37 -28.15
C SER A 70 8.25 -25.47 -29.03
N HIS A 71 7.86 -25.11 -30.25
CA HIS A 71 7.60 -26.06 -31.33
C HIS A 71 8.71 -25.91 -32.37
N GLU A 72 9.64 -26.86 -32.38
CA GLU A 72 10.39 -27.35 -33.56
C GLU A 72 11.00 -28.71 -33.23
#